data_AF-A0A3D5ANU8-F1
#
_entry.id   AF-A0A3D5ANU8-F1
#
_cell.length_a   1.000
_cell.length_b   1.000
_cell.length_c   1.000
_cell.angle_alpha   90.00
_cell.angle_beta   90.00
_cell.angle_gamma   90.00
#
_symmetry.space_group_name_H-M   'P 1'
#
loop_
_entity.id
_entity.type
_entity.pdbx_description
1 polymer ?
#
loop_
_entity_poly.entity_id
_entity_poly.type
_entity_poly.pdbx_seq_one_letter_code
_entity_poly.pdbx_strand_id
1 'polypeptide(L)'
;MRRPGKLSALLTSLTMTAASSVVAVGMMVANPTPAMAWENGLARTPPMGFNNWNFTHCNSTFNETTIRRVADAFVSLGLRDVGYTYVNIDDCWALPQRNA
;
A
#
# COMPACT_ATOMS: atom_id res chain seq x y z
N MET A 1 -13.40 -59.92 32.71
CA MET A 1 -13.90 -58.75 31.96
C MET A 1 -13.33 -57.47 32.57
N ARG A 2 -12.30 -56.86 31.97
CA ARG A 2 -11.69 -55.59 32.40
C ARG A 2 -12.39 -54.44 31.65
N ARG A 3 -13.13 -53.58 32.36
CA ARG A 3 -13.76 -52.39 31.76
C ARG A 3 -12.66 -51.44 31.25
N PRO A 4 -12.74 -50.92 30.01
CA PRO A 4 -11.77 -49.95 29.51
C PRO A 4 -11.84 -48.68 30.37
N GLY A 5 -10.68 -48.21 30.83
CA GLY A 5 -10.56 -47.17 31.83
C GLY A 5 -10.98 -45.80 31.32
N LYS A 6 -11.74 -45.07 32.14
CA LYS A 6 -12.19 -43.68 31.93
C LYS A 6 -11.05 -42.71 31.55
N LEU A 7 -9.79 -43.07 31.82
CA LEU A 7 -8.60 -42.29 31.43
C LEU A 7 -8.38 -42.20 29.90
N SER A 8 -8.68 -43.26 29.14
CA SER A 8 -8.41 -43.24 27.68
C SER A 8 -9.36 -42.31 26.91
N ALA A 9 -10.59 -42.15 27.41
CA ALA A 9 -11.57 -41.21 26.89
C ALA A 9 -11.26 -39.74 27.26
N LEU A 10 -10.51 -39.51 28.35
CA LEU A 10 -10.14 -38.18 28.83
C LEU A 10 -8.94 -37.59 28.06
N LEU A 11 -8.02 -38.43 27.59
CA LEU A 11 -6.88 -38.00 26.77
C LEU A 11 -7.24 -37.72 25.30
N THR A 12 -8.27 -38.39 24.77
CA THR A 12 -8.78 -38.16 23.41
C THR A 12 -9.63 -36.88 23.32
N SER A 13 -10.37 -36.53 24.36
CA SER A 13 -11.13 -35.26 24.42
C SER A 13 -10.24 -34.02 24.63
N LEU A 14 -9.12 -34.16 25.34
CA LEU A 14 -8.16 -33.06 25.58
C LEU A 14 -7.34 -32.70 24.32
N THR A 15 -7.08 -33.67 23.43
CA THR A 15 -6.36 -33.44 22.17
C THR A 15 -7.25 -32.80 21.10
N MET A 16 -8.54 -33.12 21.02
CA MET A 16 -9.50 -32.46 20.12
C MET A 16 -9.80 -30.99 20.51
N THR A 17 -9.82 -30.67 21.81
CA THR A 17 -10.05 -29.30 22.28
C THR A 17 -8.84 -28.39 22.03
N ALA A 18 -7.62 -28.87 22.23
CA ALA A 18 -6.40 -28.10 21.92
C ALA A 18 -6.25 -27.79 20.42
N ALA A 19 -6.55 -28.75 19.53
CA ALA A 19 -6.50 -28.54 18.08
C ALA A 19 -7.54 -27.51 17.58
N SER A 20 -8.74 -27.52 18.18
CA SER A 20 -9.82 -26.57 17.83
C SER A 20 -9.48 -25.13 18.24
N SER A 21 -8.81 -24.94 19.38
CA SER A 21 -8.40 -23.61 19.86
C SER A 21 -7.33 -22.95 18.97
N VAL A 22 -6.38 -23.73 18.44
CA VAL A 22 -5.33 -23.21 17.54
C VAL A 22 -5.90 -22.77 16.20
N VAL A 23 -6.88 -23.50 15.65
CA VAL A 23 -7.57 -23.12 14.40
C VAL A 23 -8.40 -21.84 14.59
N ALA A 24 -9.11 -21.70 15.72
CA ALA A 24 -9.92 -20.52 16.01
C ALA A 24 -9.07 -19.24 16.18
N VAL A 25 -7.92 -19.34 16.86
CA VAL A 25 -6.98 -18.21 17.00
C VAL A 25 -6.34 -17.86 15.65
N GLY A 26 -5.96 -18.84 14.83
CA GLY A 26 -5.42 -18.60 13.49
C GLY A 26 -6.40 -17.88 12.55
N MET A 27 -7.70 -18.14 12.66
CA MET A 27 -8.74 -17.46 11.87
C MET A 27 -8.99 -16.00 12.29
N MET A 28 -8.68 -15.62 13.54
CA MET A 28 -8.82 -14.23 14.00
C MET A 28 -7.69 -13.31 13.53
N VAL A 29 -6.50 -13.85 13.23
CA VAL A 29 -5.35 -13.06 12.74
C VAL A 29 -5.40 -12.85 11.21
N ALA A 30 -6.22 -13.63 10.50
CA ALA A 30 -6.19 -13.69 9.03
C ALA A 30 -7.12 -12.71 8.30
N ASN A 31 -7.94 -11.93 9.01
CA ASN A 31 -8.89 -11.00 8.38
C ASN A 31 -8.44 -9.56 8.59
N PRO A 32 -7.59 -8.99 7.70
CA PRO A 32 -7.26 -7.58 7.78
C PRO A 32 -8.54 -6.76 7.64
N THR A 33 -8.76 -5.83 8.57
CA THR A 33 -9.82 -4.83 8.42
C THR A 33 -9.55 -4.06 7.12
N PRO A 34 -10.49 -4.03 6.17
CA PRO A 34 -10.29 -3.27 4.94
C PRO A 34 -10.06 -1.79 5.28
N ALA A 35 -9.15 -1.14 4.54
CA ALA A 35 -8.92 0.28 4.71
C ALA A 35 -10.21 1.07 4.45
N MET A 36 -10.47 2.09 5.26
CA MET A 36 -11.51 3.08 5.00
C MET A 36 -11.07 3.99 3.84
N ALA A 37 -11.00 3.44 2.63
CA ALA A 37 -10.65 4.19 1.43
C ALA A 37 -11.87 4.94 0.88
N TRP A 38 -11.62 6.10 0.29
CA TRP A 38 -12.66 6.85 -0.40
C TRP A 38 -12.95 6.21 -1.77
N GLU A 39 -14.19 5.79 -1.99
CA GLU A 39 -14.63 5.08 -3.20
C GLU A 39 -14.88 6.05 -4.38
N ASN A 40 -13.85 6.77 -4.82
CA ASN A 40 -13.89 7.62 -6.03
C ASN A 40 -13.42 6.91 -7.31
N GLY A 41 -13.09 5.62 -7.23
CA GLY A 41 -12.59 4.85 -8.38
C GLY A 41 -11.11 5.09 -8.73
N LEU A 42 -10.38 5.91 -7.98
CA LEU A 42 -8.95 6.18 -8.17
C LEU A 42 -8.07 5.33 -7.24
N ALA A 43 -6.75 5.35 -7.48
CA ALA A 43 -5.73 4.73 -6.63
C ALA A 43 -6.00 3.26 -6.23
N ARG A 44 -6.63 2.48 -7.13
CA ARG A 44 -6.87 1.04 -6.94
C ARG A 44 -5.56 0.23 -6.87
N THR A 45 -4.51 0.76 -7.47
CA THR A 45 -3.11 0.37 -7.24
C THR A 45 -2.33 1.60 -6.78
N PRO A 46 -1.18 1.43 -6.10
CA PRO A 46 -0.33 2.57 -5.75
C PRO A 46 0.01 3.41 -6.99
N PRO A 47 -0.16 4.75 -6.96
CA PRO A 47 0.21 5.61 -8.07
C PRO A 47 1.73 5.63 -8.23
N MET A 48 2.21 5.52 -9.47
CA MET A 48 3.63 5.52 -9.79
C MET A 48 3.99 6.77 -10.61
N GLY A 49 5.10 7.41 -10.27
CA GLY A 49 5.47 8.67 -10.89
C GLY A 49 6.73 9.31 -10.31
N PHE A 50 6.84 10.62 -10.53
CA PHE A 50 7.94 11.47 -10.11
C PHE A 50 7.40 12.68 -9.34
N ASN A 51 8.22 13.19 -8.42
CA ASN A 51 8.02 14.47 -7.74
C ASN A 51 9.35 15.25 -7.79
N ASN A 52 9.29 16.55 -8.09
CA ASN A 52 10.50 17.35 -8.33
C ASN A 52 11.24 17.78 -7.06
N TRP A 53 10.67 17.65 -5.86
CA TRP A 53 11.23 18.22 -4.62
C TRP A 53 12.67 17.78 -4.35
N ASN A 54 12.95 16.48 -4.50
CA ASN A 54 14.27 15.92 -4.24
C ASN A 54 15.33 16.33 -5.29
N PHE A 55 14.92 16.99 -6.38
CA PHE A 55 15.81 17.43 -7.45
C PHE A 55 15.98 18.95 -7.48
N THR A 56 14.88 19.69 -7.48
CA THR A 56 14.92 21.14 -7.73
C THR A 56 14.69 21.99 -6.50
N HIS A 57 14.01 21.49 -5.47
CA HIS A 57 13.40 22.34 -4.43
C HIS A 57 12.76 23.59 -5.07
N CYS A 58 13.06 24.77 -4.54
CA CYS A 58 12.61 26.08 -5.02
C CYS A 58 13.66 26.87 -5.82
N ASN A 59 14.67 26.21 -6.39
CA ASN A 59 15.74 26.91 -7.11
C ASN A 59 15.35 27.24 -8.57
N SER A 60 16.18 28.01 -9.27
CA SER A 60 15.91 28.47 -10.64
C SER A 60 15.81 27.37 -11.71
N THR A 61 16.24 26.14 -11.38
CA THR A 61 16.05 24.98 -12.27
C THR A 61 14.63 24.44 -12.25
N PHE A 62 13.82 24.82 -11.24
CA PHE A 62 12.40 24.51 -11.24
C PHE A 62 11.64 25.45 -12.19
N ASN A 63 11.40 24.98 -13.41
CA ASN A 63 10.70 25.70 -14.46
C ASN A 63 10.04 24.74 -15.46
N GLU A 64 9.23 25.28 -16.37
CA GLU A 64 8.48 24.51 -17.37
C GLU A 64 9.39 23.57 -18.19
N THR A 65 10.55 24.06 -18.63
CA THR A 65 11.48 23.26 -19.45
C THR A 65 11.94 22.01 -18.70
N THR A 66 12.28 22.14 -17.42
CA THR A 66 12.68 21.01 -16.58
C THR A 66 11.55 20.00 -16.41
N ILE A 67 10.34 20.45 -16.12
CA ILE A 67 9.18 19.56 -15.93
C ILE A 67 8.80 18.84 -17.24
N ARG A 68 8.84 19.54 -18.38
CA ARG A 68 8.62 18.92 -19.70
C ARG A 68 9.67 17.84 -20.00
N ARG A 69 10.95 18.10 -19.72
CA ARG A 69 12.01 17.11 -19.91
C ARG A 69 11.81 15.84 -19.08
N VAL A 70 11.27 15.96 -17.87
CA VAL A 70 10.90 14.77 -17.06
C VAL A 70 9.79 13.97 -17.75
N ALA A 71 8.75 14.64 -18.25
CA ALA A 71 7.68 13.98 -18.98
C ALA A 71 8.18 13.32 -20.28
N ASP A 72 9.06 13.99 -21.02
CA ASP A 72 9.71 13.42 -22.22
C ASP A 72 10.55 12.19 -21.87
N ALA A 73 11.28 12.23 -20.75
CA ALA A 73 12.07 11.11 -20.24
C ALA A 73 11.19 9.92 -19.85
N PHE A 74 9.97 10.13 -19.33
CA PHE A 74 9.05 9.03 -19.05
C PHE A 74 8.73 8.22 -20.30
N VAL A 75 8.60 8.89 -21.45
CA VAL A 75 8.30 8.24 -22.73
C VAL A 75 9.57 7.65 -23.34
N SER A 76 10.64 8.43 -23.44
CA SER A 76 11.87 8.01 -24.13
C SER A 76 12.59 6.85 -23.44
N LEU A 77 12.45 6.73 -22.11
CA LEU A 77 13.01 5.64 -21.32
C LEU A 77 12.02 4.47 -21.10
N GLY A 78 10.79 4.55 -21.63
CA GLY A 78 9.76 3.52 -21.46
C GLY A 78 9.17 3.43 -20.05
N LEU A 79 9.42 4.40 -19.17
CA LEU A 79 8.90 4.40 -17.80
C LEU A 79 7.37 4.49 -17.75
N ARG A 80 6.77 5.24 -18.69
CA ARG A 80 5.31 5.30 -18.83
C ARG A 80 4.70 3.92 -19.07
N ASP A 81 5.36 3.12 -19.91
CA ASP A 81 4.84 1.81 -20.33
C ASP A 81 4.94 0.76 -19.21
N VAL A 82 5.73 1.03 -18.16
CA VAL A 82 5.80 0.23 -16.92
C VAL A 82 5.06 0.89 -15.73
N GLY A 83 4.23 1.90 -15.99
CA GLY A 83 3.27 2.44 -15.02
C GLY A 83 3.60 3.80 -14.40
N TYR A 84 4.75 4.42 -14.71
CA TYR A 84 5.04 5.77 -14.21
C TYR A 84 4.25 6.82 -15.00
N THR A 85 3.12 7.27 -14.47
CA THR A 85 2.17 8.14 -15.19
C THR A 85 1.91 9.48 -14.51
N TYR A 86 2.43 9.70 -13.30
CA TYR A 86 2.26 10.94 -12.56
C TYR A 86 3.55 11.79 -12.57
N VAL A 87 3.46 13.04 -13.02
CA VAL A 87 4.54 14.03 -12.89
C VAL A 87 4.03 15.12 -11.94
N ASN A 88 4.43 15.01 -10.68
CA ASN A 88 3.94 15.88 -9.61
C ASN A 88 4.86 17.10 -9.46
N ILE A 89 4.23 18.28 -9.50
CA ILE A 89 4.87 19.55 -9.18
C ILE A 89 4.68 19.80 -7.68
N ASP A 90 5.78 19.96 -6.97
CA ASP A 90 5.84 20.25 -5.54
C ASP A 90 5.83 21.77 -5.28
N ASP A 91 6.36 22.23 -4.14
CA ASP A 91 6.28 23.62 -3.70
C ASP A 91 6.96 24.63 -4.67
N CYS A 92 6.69 25.92 -4.46
CA CYS A 92 7.29 27.08 -5.14
C CYS A 92 6.87 27.33 -6.60
N TRP A 93 5.78 26.72 -7.06
CA TRP A 93 5.21 26.99 -8.39
C TRP A 93 4.35 28.26 -8.42
N ALA A 94 3.76 28.62 -7.29
CA ALA A 94 2.86 29.75 -7.13
C ALA A 94 3.61 30.98 -6.58
N LEU A 95 3.06 32.16 -6.86
CA LEU A 95 3.49 33.39 -6.17
C LEU A 95 3.09 33.33 -4.68
N PRO A 96 3.85 33.98 -3.78
CA PRO A 96 3.51 34.01 -2.35
C PRO A 96 2.16 34.67 -2.05
N GLN A 97 1.70 35.56 -2.93
CA GLN A 97 0.41 36.25 -2.82
C GLN A 97 -0.52 35.86 -3.97
N ARG A 98 -1.80 35.67 -3.64
CA ARG A 98 -2.88 35.56 -4.63
C ARG A 98 -3.22 36.94 -5.17
N ASN A 99 -3.81 36.99 -6.37
CA ASN A 99 -4.47 38.20 -6.84
C ASN A 99 -5.64 38.57 -5.91
N ALA A 100 -5.92 39.87 -5.81
CA ALA A 100 -7.08 40.42 -5.13
C ALA A 100 -8.36 40.24 -5.98
#